data_AF-A0A954UL01-F1
#
_entry.id   AF-A0A954UL01-F1
#
_cell.length_a   1.000
_cell.length_b   1.000
_cell.length_c   1.000
_cell.angle_alpha   90.00
_cell.angle_beta   90.00
_cell.angle_gamma   90.00
#
_symmetry.space_group_name_H-M   'P 1'
#
loop_
_entity.id
_entity.type
_entity.pdbx_description
1 polymer ?
#
loop_
_entity_poly.entity_id
_entity_poly.type
_entity_poly.pdbx_seq_one_letter_code
_entity_poly.pdbx_strand_id
1 'polypeptide(L)'
;VAKDVPAAMRHDLDTLRETTHLICPATVLVASMEGEGGFAELVRRVGTQRANEGRFGKGFKVWSYPTQENLESLAAHACGAFEDWIYALFREPGALNKPGNGKLFALLCKIRSRLRTRIRAILWGGFGCESEQSLDAPLLTGLYFAASGDLAESQAFVRGAFEKLIEQEEDLLWTDAALSDDRRCRTAAKACMLLNTGLAICLVGMLVYRFWN
;
A
#
# COMPACT_ATOMS: atom_id res chain seq x y z
N VAL A 1 -8.54 21.89 2.43
CA VAL A 1 -7.27 21.21 2.74
C VAL A 1 -7.21 19.79 2.18
N ALA A 2 -8.24 18.93 2.30
CA ALA A 2 -8.13 17.55 1.79
C ALA A 2 -8.74 17.26 0.40
N LYS A 3 -9.13 18.29 -0.39
CA LYS A 3 -9.74 18.05 -1.72
C LYS A 3 -8.73 17.58 -2.75
N ASP A 4 -7.49 18.01 -2.62
CA ASP A 4 -6.46 17.81 -3.64
C ASP A 4 -5.59 16.58 -3.36
N VAL A 5 -5.63 16.05 -2.13
CA VAL A 5 -4.87 14.87 -1.71
C VAL A 5 -5.12 13.65 -2.61
N PRO A 6 -6.38 13.29 -2.96
CA PRO A 6 -6.61 12.11 -3.80
C PRO A 6 -6.04 12.29 -5.21
N ALA A 7 -6.15 13.50 -5.77
CA ALA A 7 -5.61 13.82 -7.08
C ALA A 7 -4.07 13.81 -7.08
N ALA A 8 -3.44 14.37 -6.04
CA ALA A 8 -1.99 14.33 -5.87
C ALA A 8 -1.48 12.89 -5.72
N MET A 9 -2.13 12.08 -4.87
CA MET A 9 -1.78 10.67 -4.70
C MET A 9 -1.86 9.89 -6.02
N ARG A 10 -2.94 10.11 -6.79
CA ARG A 10 -3.09 9.47 -8.10
C ARG A 10 -1.99 9.89 -9.06
N HIS A 11 -1.70 11.19 -9.12
CA HIS A 11 -0.64 11.73 -9.97
C HIS A 11 0.75 11.16 -9.61
N ASP A 12 1.06 11.04 -8.32
CA ASP A 12 2.33 10.48 -7.85
C ASP A 12 2.45 8.99 -8.23
N LEU A 13 1.38 8.21 -8.05
CA LEU A 13 1.33 6.79 -8.44
C LEU A 13 1.45 6.61 -9.95
N ASP A 14 0.76 7.45 -10.74
CA ASP A 14 0.86 7.44 -12.20
C ASP A 14 2.29 7.79 -12.64
N THR A 15 2.91 8.80 -12.03
CA THR A 15 4.29 9.20 -12.31
C THR A 15 5.29 8.07 -12.00
N LEU A 16 5.13 7.41 -10.85
CA LEU A 16 5.96 6.25 -10.49
C LEU A 16 5.79 5.12 -11.50
N ARG A 17 4.55 4.82 -11.91
CA ARG A 17 4.25 3.79 -12.90
C ARG A 17 4.85 4.11 -14.27
N GLU A 18 4.69 5.35 -14.74
CA GLU A 18 5.21 5.81 -16.03
C GLU A 18 6.74 5.79 -16.06
N THR A 19 7.40 6.14 -14.96
CA THR A 19 8.87 6.23 -14.89
C THR A 19 9.52 4.85 -14.71
N THR A 20 8.95 4.02 -13.84
CA THR A 20 9.54 2.71 -13.49
C THR A 20 9.04 1.57 -14.37
N HIS A 21 7.91 1.77 -15.07
CA HIS A 21 7.14 0.74 -15.76
C HIS A 21 6.66 -0.39 -14.83
N LEU A 22 6.64 -0.15 -13.52
CA LEU A 22 6.19 -1.08 -12.49
C LEU A 22 4.96 -0.54 -11.77
N ILE A 23 4.08 -1.44 -11.35
CA ILE A 23 3.01 -1.18 -10.40
C ILE A 23 3.49 -1.70 -9.05
N CYS A 24 3.72 -0.78 -8.12
CA CYS A 24 4.23 -1.10 -6.80
C CYS A 24 3.10 -1.19 -5.75
N PRO A 25 3.25 -2.06 -4.74
CA PRO A 25 2.32 -2.14 -3.63
C PRO A 25 2.38 -0.86 -2.79
N ALA A 26 1.22 -0.24 -2.58
CA ALA A 26 1.04 0.98 -1.82
C ALA A 26 0.26 0.71 -0.54
N THR A 27 0.78 1.22 0.58
CA THR A 27 0.07 1.22 1.88
C THR A 27 -0.38 2.64 2.20
N VAL A 28 -1.61 2.81 2.67
CA VAL A 28 -2.09 4.09 3.19
C VAL A 28 -1.85 4.17 4.69
N LEU A 29 -1.04 5.14 5.12
CA LEU A 29 -0.77 5.40 6.52
C LEU A 29 -1.35 6.77 6.93
N VAL A 30 -2.30 6.75 7.85
CA VAL A 30 -2.78 7.98 8.53
C VAL A 30 -1.88 8.22 9.72
N ALA A 31 -0.93 9.14 9.53
CA ALA A 31 0.05 9.54 10.53
C ALA A 31 -0.48 10.61 11.49
N SER A 32 0.37 11.02 12.45
CA SER A 32 0.09 12.09 13.43
C SER A 32 -1.09 11.84 14.36
N MET A 33 -1.39 10.58 14.66
CA MET A 33 -2.49 10.23 15.56
C MET A 33 -2.19 10.57 17.03
N GLU A 34 -0.94 10.87 17.41
CA GLU A 34 -0.56 11.36 18.74
C GLU A 34 -1.24 12.69 19.11
N GLY A 35 -1.59 13.51 18.12
CA GLY A 35 -2.33 14.76 18.32
C GLY A 35 -3.78 14.55 18.77
N GLU A 36 -4.33 13.35 18.59
CA GLU A 36 -5.66 12.99 19.04
C GLU A 36 -5.60 12.40 20.45
N GLY A 37 -6.04 13.18 21.45
CA GLY A 37 -5.94 12.78 22.85
C GLY A 37 -6.63 11.46 23.21
N GLY A 38 -7.64 11.03 22.44
CA GLY A 38 -8.24 9.71 22.59
C GLY A 38 -7.36 8.58 22.05
N PHE A 39 -6.55 8.82 21.03
CA PHE A 39 -5.64 7.82 20.48
C PHE A 39 -4.44 7.63 21.40
N ALA A 40 -3.89 8.73 21.93
CA ALA A 40 -2.86 8.66 22.97
C ALA A 40 -3.35 7.87 24.20
N GLU A 41 -4.60 8.09 24.63
CA GLU A 41 -5.20 7.31 25.74
C GLU A 41 -5.40 5.83 25.36
N LEU A 42 -5.76 5.53 24.11
CA LEU A 42 -5.88 4.16 23.61
C LEU A 42 -4.52 3.46 23.66
N VAL A 43 -3.47 4.07 23.11
CA VAL A 43 -2.10 3.53 23.10
C VAL A 43 -1.63 3.29 24.54
N ARG A 44 -1.84 4.26 25.44
CA ARG A 44 -1.48 4.16 26.86
C ARG A 44 -2.11 2.94 27.55
N ARG A 45 -3.36 2.61 27.22
CA ARG A 45 -4.09 1.47 27.81
C ARG A 45 -3.78 0.13 27.14
N VAL A 46 -3.54 0.13 25.83
CA VAL A 46 -3.13 -1.07 25.07
C VAL A 46 -1.73 -1.53 25.49
N GLY A 47 -0.88 -0.57 25.91
CA GLY A 47 0.47 -0.83 26.36
C GLY A 47 1.50 -0.70 25.24
N THR A 48 2.72 -0.33 25.62
CA THR A 48 3.82 0.00 24.70
C THR A 48 4.28 -1.19 23.87
N GLN A 49 4.26 -2.41 24.43
CA GLN A 49 4.67 -3.60 23.68
C GLN A 49 3.77 -3.84 22.46
N ARG A 50 2.45 -3.92 22.67
CA ARG A 50 1.48 -4.10 21.57
C ARG A 50 1.45 -2.90 20.63
N ALA A 51 1.68 -1.69 21.13
CA ALA A 51 1.79 -0.50 20.31
C ALA A 51 3.01 -0.54 19.38
N ASN A 52 4.13 -1.11 19.83
CA ASN A 52 5.38 -1.15 19.07
C ASN A 52 5.44 -2.35 18.10
N GLU A 53 4.97 -3.51 18.51
CA GLU A 53 5.00 -4.74 17.71
C GLU A 53 3.78 -4.85 16.79
N GLY A 54 2.67 -4.22 17.17
CA GLY A 54 1.40 -4.32 16.44
C GLY A 54 1.28 -3.32 15.30
N ARG A 55 0.17 -3.48 14.57
CA ARG A 55 -0.33 -2.53 13.58
C ARG A 55 -1.79 -2.20 13.89
N PHE A 56 -2.20 -0.96 13.63
CA PHE A 56 -3.55 -0.50 13.91
C PHE A 56 -4.26 -0.12 12.62
N GLY A 57 -5.38 -0.77 12.30
CA GLY A 57 -6.09 -0.61 11.04
C GLY A 57 -6.39 -1.96 10.39
N LYS A 58 -6.44 -2.00 9.06
CA LYS A 58 -6.82 -3.20 8.30
C LYS A 58 -5.94 -3.38 7.07
N GLY A 59 -5.40 -4.59 6.92
CA GLY A 59 -4.74 -5.01 5.68
C GLY A 59 -5.75 -5.28 4.57
N PHE A 60 -5.32 -5.04 3.35
CA PHE A 60 -6.03 -5.31 2.11
C PHE A 60 -5.24 -6.36 1.33
N LYS A 61 -5.95 -7.25 0.62
CA LYS A 61 -5.26 -8.27 -0.17
C LYS A 61 -4.67 -7.58 -1.40
N VAL A 62 -3.35 -7.67 -1.57
CA VAL A 62 -2.60 -6.95 -2.63
C VAL A 62 -3.19 -7.19 -4.03
N TRP A 63 -3.59 -8.43 -4.29
CA TRP A 63 -4.16 -8.87 -5.56
C TRP A 63 -5.66 -8.65 -5.71
N SER A 64 -6.30 -7.94 -4.77
CA SER A 64 -7.71 -7.56 -4.89
C SER A 64 -7.81 -6.21 -5.59
N TYR A 65 -8.77 -6.09 -6.51
CA TYR A 65 -9.00 -4.81 -7.18
C TYR A 65 -9.58 -3.78 -6.20
N PRO A 66 -9.09 -2.53 -6.23
CA PRO A 66 -9.59 -1.42 -5.42
C PRO A 66 -10.91 -0.88 -5.98
N THR A 67 -11.93 -1.76 -6.07
CA THR A 67 -13.30 -1.39 -6.44
C THR A 67 -13.92 -0.53 -5.34
N GLN A 68 -14.99 0.20 -5.68
CA GLN A 68 -15.67 1.07 -4.72
C GLN A 68 -16.10 0.28 -3.47
N GLU A 69 -16.75 -0.87 -3.66
CA GLU A 69 -17.20 -1.72 -2.56
C GLU A 69 -16.05 -2.21 -1.67
N ASN A 70 -14.95 -2.66 -2.28
CA ASN A 70 -13.78 -3.14 -1.55
C ASN A 70 -13.11 -2.04 -0.74
N LEU A 71 -12.98 -0.83 -1.30
CA LEU A 71 -12.40 0.32 -0.60
C LEU A 71 -13.32 0.86 0.50
N GLU A 72 -14.64 0.81 0.29
CA GLU A 72 -15.63 1.12 1.32
C GLU A 72 -15.53 0.16 2.50
N SER A 73 -15.45 -1.14 2.21
CA SER A 73 -15.25 -2.19 3.20
C SER A 73 -13.94 -2.02 3.95
N LEU A 74 -12.83 -1.75 3.25
CA LEU A 74 -11.53 -1.48 3.86
C LEU A 74 -11.59 -0.29 4.82
N ALA A 75 -12.17 0.84 4.39
CA ALA A 75 -12.33 2.01 5.24
C ALA A 75 -13.19 1.71 6.48
N ALA A 76 -14.29 0.96 6.31
CA ALA A 76 -15.19 0.58 7.39
C ALA A 76 -14.48 -0.32 8.40
N HIS A 77 -13.76 -1.36 7.96
CA HIS A 77 -13.05 -2.27 8.86
C HIS A 77 -11.84 -1.62 9.54
N ALA A 78 -11.06 -0.80 8.82
CA ALA A 78 -9.94 -0.08 9.40
C ALA A 78 -10.41 0.91 10.48
N CYS A 79 -11.52 1.63 10.23
CA CYS A 79 -12.13 2.52 11.22
C CYS A 79 -12.84 1.74 12.34
N GLY A 80 -13.40 0.57 12.04
CA GLY A 80 -14.06 -0.30 13.01
C GLY A 80 -13.13 -0.82 14.08
N ALA A 81 -11.83 -0.97 13.77
CA ALA A 81 -10.82 -1.32 14.76
C ALA A 81 -10.82 -0.37 15.97
N PHE A 82 -11.03 0.93 15.77
CA PHE A 82 -11.18 1.87 16.90
C PHE A 82 -12.33 1.50 17.83
N GLU A 83 -13.46 1.10 17.25
CA GLU A 83 -14.64 0.71 18.03
C GLU A 83 -14.36 -0.56 18.83
N ASP A 84 -13.78 -1.57 18.19
CA ASP A 84 -13.44 -2.85 18.82
C ASP A 84 -12.49 -2.66 20.00
N TRP A 85 -11.40 -1.90 19.81
CA TRP A 85 -10.43 -1.62 20.86
C TRP A 85 -11.02 -0.77 22.00
N ILE A 86 -11.77 0.29 21.68
CA ILE A 86 -12.38 1.16 22.70
C ILE A 86 -13.43 0.39 23.50
N TYR A 87 -14.26 -0.43 22.86
CA TYR A 87 -15.23 -1.26 23.56
C TYR A 87 -14.59 -2.37 24.38
N ALA A 88 -13.50 -2.99 23.92
CA ALA A 88 -12.72 -3.91 24.74
C ALA A 88 -12.21 -3.22 26.02
N LEU A 89 -11.66 -2.00 25.90
CA LEU A 89 -11.20 -1.21 27.05
C LEU A 89 -12.33 -0.82 28.00
N PHE A 90 -13.54 -0.55 27.48
CA PHE A 90 -14.72 -0.25 28.31
C PHE A 90 -15.30 -1.47 29.02
N ARG A 91 -15.03 -2.68 28.53
CA ARG A 91 -15.45 -3.94 29.17
C ARG A 91 -14.54 -4.37 30.31
N GLU A 92 -13.40 -3.73 30.51
CA GLU A 92 -12.49 -4.07 31.60
C GLU A 92 -13.11 -3.79 32.98
N PRO A 93 -12.79 -4.59 34.01
CA PRO A 93 -13.23 -4.34 35.38
C PRO A 93 -12.80 -2.94 35.85
N GLY A 94 -13.76 -2.17 36.39
CA GLY A 94 -13.51 -0.80 36.86
C GLY A 94 -13.28 0.23 35.74
N ALA A 95 -13.49 -0.12 34.47
CA ALA A 95 -13.23 0.77 33.34
C ALA A 95 -13.96 2.12 33.45
N LEU A 96 -15.20 2.14 33.95
CA LEU A 96 -16.02 3.35 34.07
C LEU A 96 -15.38 4.44 34.95
N ASN A 97 -14.60 4.03 35.96
CA ASN A 97 -13.93 4.96 36.89
C ASN A 97 -12.54 5.39 36.39
N LYS A 98 -12.05 4.81 35.27
CA LYS A 98 -10.73 5.17 34.74
C LYS A 98 -10.77 6.56 34.09
N PRO A 99 -9.84 7.47 34.44
CA PRO A 99 -9.74 8.76 33.76
C PRO A 99 -9.43 8.55 32.28
N GLY A 100 -9.92 9.46 31.42
CA GLY A 100 -9.68 9.40 29.97
C GLY A 100 -10.78 8.72 29.14
N ASN A 101 -11.80 8.12 29.76
CA ASN A 101 -12.94 7.54 29.00
C ASN A 101 -13.64 8.56 28.10
N GLY A 102 -13.74 9.82 28.53
CA GLY A 102 -14.27 10.90 27.71
C GLY A 102 -13.44 11.15 26.44
N LYS A 103 -12.10 10.99 26.51
CA LYS A 103 -11.21 11.13 25.35
C LYS A 103 -11.41 9.97 24.36
N LEU A 104 -11.52 8.74 24.86
CA LEU A 104 -11.81 7.55 24.04
C LEU A 104 -13.17 7.68 23.34
N PHE A 105 -14.20 8.12 24.07
CA PHE A 105 -15.52 8.35 23.50
C PHE A 105 -15.52 9.48 22.47
N ALA A 106 -14.83 10.59 22.75
CA ALA A 106 -14.70 11.69 21.80
C ALA A 106 -13.99 11.24 20.50
N LEU A 107 -12.94 10.41 20.61
CA LEU A 107 -12.30 9.80 19.44
C LEU A 107 -13.31 8.95 18.66
N LEU A 108 -14.05 8.06 19.34
CA LEU A 108 -15.08 7.22 18.71
C LEU A 108 -16.08 8.06 17.88
N CYS A 109 -16.56 9.16 18.46
CA CYS A 109 -17.45 10.10 17.78
C CYS A 109 -16.79 10.74 16.54
N LYS A 110 -15.53 11.18 16.64
CA LYS A 110 -14.78 11.75 15.50
C LYS A 110 -14.59 10.73 14.37
N ILE A 111 -14.25 9.49 14.70
CA ILE A 111 -14.07 8.41 13.72
C ILE A 111 -15.38 8.17 12.95
N ARG A 112 -16.48 7.96 13.67
CA ARG A 112 -17.81 7.67 13.10
C ARG A 112 -18.38 8.83 12.28
N SER A 113 -18.23 10.06 12.76
CA SER A 113 -18.87 11.23 12.14
C SER A 113 -18.09 11.81 10.97
N ARG A 114 -16.76 11.74 10.98
CA ARG A 114 -15.92 12.47 10.03
C ARG A 114 -14.87 11.61 9.35
N LEU A 115 -14.08 10.87 10.13
CA LEU A 115 -12.88 10.24 9.58
C LEU A 115 -13.21 9.16 8.54
N ARG A 116 -14.16 8.27 8.84
CA ARG A 116 -14.56 7.19 7.94
C ARG A 116 -14.97 7.71 6.56
N THR A 117 -15.82 8.72 6.53
CA THR A 117 -16.31 9.32 5.28
C THR A 117 -15.19 9.98 4.48
N ARG A 118 -14.25 10.65 5.16
CA ARG A 118 -13.10 11.30 4.50
C ARG A 118 -12.10 10.29 3.95
N ILE A 119 -11.76 9.27 4.73
CA ILE A 119 -10.87 8.19 4.29
C ILE A 119 -11.45 7.48 3.09
N ARG A 120 -12.75 7.15 3.11
CA ARG A 120 -13.41 6.56 1.94
C ARG A 120 -13.22 7.42 0.68
N ALA A 121 -13.45 8.73 0.79
CA ALA A 121 -13.29 9.64 -0.34
C ALA A 121 -11.83 9.71 -0.83
N ILE A 122 -10.86 9.66 0.08
CA ILE A 122 -9.42 9.66 -0.27
C ILE A 122 -9.03 8.34 -0.94
N LEU A 123 -9.42 7.19 -0.38
CA LEU A 123 -9.13 5.89 -0.95
C LEU A 123 -9.72 5.76 -2.36
N TRP A 124 -10.99 6.11 -2.53
CA TRP A 124 -11.64 6.06 -3.84
C TRP A 124 -11.00 7.03 -4.83
N GLY A 125 -10.77 8.28 -4.43
CA GLY A 125 -10.18 9.28 -5.33
C GLY A 125 -8.71 9.00 -5.71
N GLY A 126 -7.95 8.32 -4.83
CA GLY A 126 -6.57 7.93 -5.10
C GLY A 126 -6.49 6.61 -5.87
N PHE A 127 -7.00 5.53 -5.28
CA PHE A 127 -6.80 4.16 -5.73
C PHE A 127 -7.97 3.57 -6.52
N GLY A 128 -9.13 4.22 -6.54
CA GLY A 128 -10.36 3.65 -7.09
C GLY A 128 -10.25 3.32 -8.58
N CYS A 129 -10.67 2.10 -8.93
CA CYS A 129 -10.80 1.64 -10.32
C CYS A 129 -12.26 1.26 -10.62
N GLU A 130 -12.74 1.60 -11.81
CA GLU A 130 -14.12 1.33 -12.24
C GLU A 130 -14.35 -0.12 -12.67
N SER A 131 -13.29 -0.84 -13.06
CA SER A 131 -13.40 -2.21 -13.56
C SER A 131 -12.27 -3.10 -13.02
N GLU A 132 -12.63 -4.33 -12.66
CA GLU A 132 -11.70 -5.41 -12.27
C GLU A 132 -10.83 -5.93 -13.43
N GLN A 133 -10.91 -5.30 -14.60
CA GLN A 133 -10.11 -5.63 -15.78
C GLN A 133 -9.03 -4.57 -16.08
N SER A 134 -8.87 -3.57 -15.22
CA SER A 134 -7.81 -2.59 -15.39
C SER A 134 -6.46 -3.25 -15.08
N LEU A 135 -5.71 -3.54 -16.14
CA LEU A 135 -4.36 -4.11 -16.05
C LEU A 135 -3.37 -3.17 -15.35
N ASP A 136 -3.71 -1.88 -15.29
CA ASP A 136 -2.94 -0.83 -14.62
C ASP A 136 -3.53 -0.43 -13.25
N ALA A 137 -4.41 -1.26 -12.67
CA ALA A 137 -4.99 -1.01 -11.36
C ALA A 137 -3.88 -0.92 -10.29
N PRO A 138 -3.95 0.06 -9.36
CA PRO A 138 -2.96 0.20 -8.33
C PRO A 138 -3.07 -0.94 -7.32
N LEU A 139 -1.92 -1.42 -6.85
CA LEU A 139 -1.82 -2.44 -5.82
C LEU A 139 -1.95 -1.77 -4.45
N LEU A 140 -3.11 -1.92 -3.81
CA LEU A 140 -3.32 -1.46 -2.44
C LEU A 140 -3.06 -2.61 -1.46
N THR A 141 -2.37 -2.33 -0.37
CA THR A 141 -2.02 -3.38 0.61
C THR A 141 -2.69 -3.20 1.97
N GLY A 142 -3.22 -2.01 2.25
CA GLY A 142 -3.90 -1.75 3.51
C GLY A 142 -4.06 -0.28 3.85
N LEU A 143 -4.79 -0.07 4.94
CA LEU A 143 -5.00 1.23 5.57
C LEU A 143 -4.67 1.10 7.06
N TYR A 144 -3.70 1.86 7.52
CA TYR A 144 -3.23 1.86 8.90
C TYR A 144 -3.22 3.26 9.51
N PHE A 145 -3.24 3.29 10.84
CA PHE A 145 -3.18 4.49 11.65
C PHE A 145 -1.98 4.39 12.58
N ALA A 146 -1.20 5.45 12.68
CA ALA A 146 -0.03 5.47 13.51
C ALA A 146 0.17 6.83 14.18
N ALA A 147 0.75 6.77 15.36
CA ALA A 147 1.31 7.94 16.02
C ALA A 147 2.79 8.01 15.64
N SER A 148 3.21 9.14 15.06
CA SER A 148 4.53 9.33 14.46
C SER A 148 5.27 10.50 15.09
N GLY A 149 5.04 10.76 16.38
CA GLY A 149 5.68 11.86 17.09
C GLY A 149 7.20 11.69 17.20
N ASP A 150 7.89 12.79 17.52
CA ASP A 150 9.35 12.84 17.54
C ASP A 150 9.96 11.95 18.64
N LEU A 151 9.25 11.75 19.75
CA LEU A 151 9.69 10.95 20.88
C LEU A 151 9.20 9.51 20.75
N ALA A 152 10.02 8.53 21.13
CA ALA A 152 9.66 7.11 21.07
C ALA A 152 8.37 6.77 21.84
N GLU A 153 8.09 7.47 22.94
CA GLU A 153 6.86 7.31 23.74
C GLU A 153 5.59 7.87 23.06
N SER A 154 5.78 8.76 22.08
CA SER A 154 4.73 9.33 21.25
C SER A 154 4.57 8.59 19.91
N GLN A 155 5.33 7.51 19.72
CA GLN A 155 5.21 6.64 18.55
C GLN A 155 4.39 5.40 18.88
N ALA A 156 3.49 5.03 17.97
CA ALA A 156 2.70 3.82 18.10
C ALA A 156 2.29 3.30 16.72
N PHE A 157 2.38 1.98 16.54
CA PHE A 157 1.94 1.22 15.37
C PHE A 157 2.65 1.57 14.04
N VAL A 158 3.67 2.45 14.09
CA VAL A 158 4.50 2.82 12.92
C VAL A 158 5.30 1.62 12.44
N ARG A 159 6.02 0.96 13.36
CA ARG A 159 6.90 -0.17 13.05
C ARG A 159 6.15 -1.31 12.34
N GLY A 160 5.01 -1.75 12.88
CA GLY A 160 4.22 -2.82 12.28
C GLY A 160 3.64 -2.47 10.89
N ALA A 161 3.46 -1.18 10.57
CA ALA A 161 3.10 -0.76 9.22
C ALA A 161 4.29 -0.85 8.25
N PHE A 162 5.50 -0.48 8.68
CA PHE A 162 6.71 -0.62 7.87
C PHE A 162 7.15 -2.08 7.68
N GLU A 163 7.06 -2.91 8.72
CA GLU A 163 7.30 -4.35 8.58
C GLU A 163 6.37 -4.96 7.54
N LYS A 164 5.11 -4.51 7.49
CA LYS A 164 4.17 -4.96 6.46
C LYS A 164 4.55 -4.51 5.04
N LEU A 165 5.08 -3.30 4.88
CA LEU A 165 5.59 -2.83 3.60
C LEU A 165 6.75 -3.70 3.10
N ILE A 166 7.69 -4.05 3.99
CA ILE A 166 8.83 -4.91 3.66
C ILE A 166 8.35 -6.32 3.26
N GLU A 167 7.38 -6.88 3.98
CA GLU A 167 6.77 -8.18 3.61
C GLU A 167 6.17 -8.20 2.21
N GLN A 168 5.81 -7.04 1.65
CA GLN A 168 5.11 -6.91 0.38
C GLN A 168 5.99 -6.32 -0.72
N GLU A 169 7.27 -6.08 -0.45
CA GLU A 169 8.20 -5.45 -1.40
C GLU A 169 8.33 -6.25 -2.70
N GLU A 170 8.17 -7.57 -2.63
CA GLU A 170 8.27 -8.47 -3.78
C GLU A 170 6.96 -8.58 -4.61
N ASP A 171 5.84 -8.03 -4.13
CA ASP A 171 4.55 -8.04 -4.84
C ASP A 171 4.51 -6.96 -5.93
N LEU A 172 5.40 -7.07 -6.93
CA LEU A 172 5.54 -6.13 -8.04
C LEU A 172 4.87 -6.66 -9.32
N LEU A 173 4.28 -5.75 -10.09
CA LEU A 173 3.76 -6.05 -11.43
C LEU A 173 4.46 -5.22 -12.50
N TRP A 174 4.82 -5.87 -13.61
CA TRP A 174 5.21 -5.17 -14.82
C TRP A 174 3.98 -4.59 -15.50
N THR A 175 4.08 -3.33 -15.93
CA THR A 175 3.05 -2.73 -16.78
C THR A 175 3.02 -3.40 -18.16
N ASP A 176 1.87 -3.36 -18.82
CA ASP A 176 1.73 -3.87 -20.19
C ASP A 176 2.66 -3.17 -21.17
N ALA A 177 2.92 -1.87 -20.96
CA ALA A 177 3.89 -1.11 -21.73
C ALA A 177 5.29 -1.75 -21.65
N ALA A 178 5.77 -2.04 -20.43
CA ALA A 178 7.05 -2.71 -20.21
C ALA A 178 7.10 -4.08 -20.90
N LEU A 179 6.05 -4.88 -20.74
CA LEU A 179 5.94 -6.20 -21.35
C LEU A 179 5.94 -6.13 -22.88
N SER A 180 5.32 -5.11 -23.45
CA SER A 180 5.28 -4.91 -24.90
C SER A 180 6.65 -4.53 -25.47
N ASP A 181 7.41 -3.68 -24.75
CA ASP A 181 8.73 -3.26 -25.17
C ASP A 181 9.79 -4.36 -25.00
N ASP A 182 9.73 -5.14 -23.92
CA ASP A 182 10.57 -6.33 -23.76
C ASP A 182 10.37 -7.32 -24.93
N ARG A 183 9.11 -7.58 -25.32
CA ARG A 183 8.81 -8.46 -26.45
C ARG A 183 9.42 -7.96 -27.76
N ARG A 184 9.41 -6.66 -28.01
CA ARG A 184 10.01 -6.05 -29.21
C ARG A 184 11.53 -6.21 -29.19
N CYS A 185 12.18 -5.84 -28.09
CA CYS A 185 13.62 -5.98 -27.90
C CYS A 185 14.07 -7.44 -28.05
N ARG A 186 13.35 -8.38 -27.43
CA ARG A 186 13.63 -9.81 -27.51
C ARG A 186 13.49 -10.35 -28.93
N THR A 187 12.52 -9.84 -29.70
CA THR A 187 12.34 -10.25 -31.10
C THR A 187 13.47 -9.74 -31.98
N ALA A 188 13.87 -8.48 -31.81
CA ALA A 188 15.03 -7.90 -32.50
C ALA A 188 16.34 -8.64 -32.13
N ALA A 189 16.55 -8.93 -30.85
CA ALA A 189 17.73 -9.68 -30.38
C ALA A 189 17.80 -11.07 -31.01
N LYS A 190 16.67 -11.81 -31.07
CA LYS A 190 16.61 -13.10 -31.76
C LYS A 190 16.95 -12.99 -33.24
N ALA A 191 16.46 -11.96 -33.93
CA ALA A 191 16.78 -11.73 -35.34
C ALA A 191 18.30 -11.48 -35.54
N CYS A 192 18.91 -10.65 -34.69
CA CYS A 192 20.35 -10.40 -34.70
C CYS A 192 21.16 -11.67 -34.39
N MET A 193 20.73 -12.47 -33.42
CA MET A 193 21.39 -13.75 -33.10
C MET A 193 21.33 -14.73 -34.28
N LEU A 194 20.17 -14.85 -34.95
CA LEU A 194 20.02 -15.70 -36.13
C LEU A 194 20.94 -15.23 -37.28
N LEU A 195 20.99 -13.92 -37.51
CA LEU A 195 21.88 -13.32 -38.51
C LEU A 195 23.36 -13.57 -38.20
N ASN A 196 23.79 -13.33 -36.95
CA ASN A 196 25.16 -13.61 -36.51
C ASN A 196 25.52 -15.09 -36.64
N THR A 197 24.60 -15.99 -36.28
CA THR A 197 24.80 -17.43 -36.43
C THR A 197 24.96 -17.82 -37.90
N GLY A 198 24.12 -17.27 -38.78
CA GLY A 198 24.23 -17.49 -40.23
C GLY A 198 25.56 -16.98 -40.79
N LEU A 199 26.00 -15.78 -40.41
CA LEU A 199 27.29 -15.22 -40.81
C LEU A 199 28.47 -16.08 -40.33
N ALA A 200 28.42 -16.58 -39.09
CA ALA A 200 29.44 -17.47 -38.56
C ALA A 200 29.53 -18.79 -39.35
N ILE A 201 28.39 -19.40 -39.69
CA ILE A 201 28.34 -20.61 -40.53
C ILE A 201 28.93 -20.35 -41.91
N CYS A 202 28.57 -19.24 -42.56
CA CYS A 202 29.13 -18.86 -43.86
C CYS A 202 30.65 -18.66 -43.82
N LEU A 203 31.16 -18.03 -42.76
CA LEU A 203 32.59 -17.80 -42.57
C LEU A 203 33.36 -19.11 -42.37
N VAL A 204 32.83 -20.02 -41.54
CA VAL A 204 33.40 -21.37 -41.37
C VAL A 204 33.38 -22.13 -42.70
N GLY A 205 32.28 -22.08 -43.44
CA GLY A 205 32.17 -22.72 -44.76
C GLY A 205 33.19 -22.17 -45.76
N MET A 206 33.41 -20.85 -45.76
CA MET A 206 34.41 -20.20 -46.62
C MET A 206 35.84 -20.61 -46.24
N LEU A 207 36.15 -20.69 -44.94
CA LEU A 207 37.46 -21.16 -44.47
C LEU A 207 37.71 -22.60 -44.88
N VAL A 208 36.74 -23.50 -44.68
CA VAL A 208 36.86 -24.92 -45.07
C VAL A 208 37.08 -25.05 -46.58
N TYR A 209 36.29 -24.33 -47.39
CA TYR A 209 36.45 -24.34 -48.85
C TYR A 209 37.86 -23.88 -49.28
N ARG A 210 38.39 -22.82 -48.65
CA ARG A 210 39.70 -22.27 -48.95
C ARG A 210 40.87 -23.15 -48.48
N PHE A 211 40.69 -23.95 -47.44
CA PHE A 211 41.75 -24.86 -46.96
C PHE A 211 41.75 -26.20 -47.68
N TRP A 212 40.64 -26.60 -48.30
CA TRP A 212 40.51 -27.88 -49.00
C TRP A 212 40.78 -27.78 -50.51
N ASN A 213 40.64 -26.59 -51.10
CA ASN A 213 41.13 -26.25 -52.45
C ASN A 213 42.51 -25.61 -52.38
#